data_AF-A0A3D5CRV5-F1
#
_entry.id   AF-A0A3D5CRV5-F1
#
_cell.length_a   1.000
_cell.length_b   1.000
_cell.length_c   1.000
_cell.angle_alpha   90.00
_cell.angle_beta   90.00
_cell.angle_gamma   90.00
#
_symmetry.space_group_name_H-M   'P 1'
#
loop_
_entity.id
_entity.type
_entity.pdbx_description
1 polymer ?
#
loop_
_entity_poly.entity_id
_entity_poly.type
_entity_poly.pdbx_seq_one_letter_code
_entity_poly.pdbx_strand_id
1 'polypeptide(L)' 'MYKNWKKYTKNHPYASIIIVALVASLIGIFIEYLLNRDFLRSGFGVTLILIIGQIVVVKKNKK' A
#
# COMPACT_ATOMS: atom_id res chain seq x y z
N MET A 1 14.51 -10.12 14.39
CA MET A 1 13.31 -10.29 13.53
C MET A 1 13.62 -10.19 12.02
N TYR A 2 14.31 -9.14 11.54
CA TYR A 2 14.59 -8.96 10.10
C TYR A 2 15.35 -10.12 9.41
N LYS A 3 16.33 -10.75 10.09
CA LYS A 3 17.10 -11.88 9.53
C LYS A 3 16.23 -13.13 9.26
N ASN A 4 15.25 -13.41 10.10
CA ASN A 4 14.35 -14.55 9.93
C ASN A 4 13.33 -14.29 8.81
N TRP A 5 12.84 -13.05 8.70
CA TRP A 5 11.97 -12.63 7.60
C TRP A 5 12.70 -12.72 6.26
N LYS A 6 13.95 -12.24 6.19
CA LYS A 6 14.78 -12.35 4.98
C LYS A 6 15.00 -13.80 4.55
N LYS A 7 15.19 -14.72 5.51
CA LYS A 7 15.33 -16.15 5.24
C LYS A 7 14.00 -16.76 4.74
N TYR A 8 12.88 -16.37 5.33
CA TYR A 8 11.54 -16.81 4.93
C TYR A 8 11.15 -16.31 3.53
N THR A 9 11.37 -15.02 3.23
CA THR A 9 11.15 -14.44 1.90
C THR A 9 12.04 -15.08 0.83
N LYS A 10 13.26 -15.49 1.18
CA LYS A 10 14.16 -16.20 0.25
C LYS A 10 13.68 -17.62 -0.05
N ASN A 11 13.08 -18.29 0.94
CA ASN A 11 12.63 -19.68 0.81
C ASN A 11 11.22 -19.80 0.20
N HIS A 12 10.35 -18.82 0.48
CA HIS A 12 8.96 -18.77 0.01
C HIS A 12 8.61 -17.35 -0.51
N PRO A 13 9.16 -16.95 -1.68
CA PRO A 13 9.01 -15.59 -2.20
C PRO A 13 7.55 -15.21 -2.44
N TYR A 14 6.75 -16.11 -3.03
CA TYR A 14 5.34 -15.86 -3.31
C TYR A 14 4.47 -15.74 -2.04
N ALA A 15 4.72 -16.60 -1.04
CA ALA A 15 4.00 -16.51 0.24
C ALA A 15 4.32 -15.22 0.99
N SER A 16 5.59 -14.78 0.95
CA SER A 16 5.99 -13.50 1.54
C SER A 16 5.31 -12.31 0.88
N ILE A 17 5.11 -12.34 -0.44
CA ILE A 17 4.40 -11.30 -1.18
C ILE A 17 2.93 -11.27 -0.78
N ILE A 18 2.27 -12.43 -0.69
CA ILE A 18 0.85 -12.54 -0.30
C ILE A 18 0.63 -12.00 1.12
N ILE A 19 1.52 -12.34 2.07
CA ILE A 19 1.43 -11.86 3.45
C ILE A 19 1.59 -10.34 3.51
N VAL A 20 2.57 -9.79 2.80
CA VAL A 20 2.77 -8.33 2.74
C VAL A 20 1.58 -7.65 2.08
N ALA A 21 1.03 -8.22 1.00
CA ALA A 21 -0.14 -7.67 0.31
C ALA A 21 -1.39 -7.67 1.20
N LEU A 22 -1.65 -8.77 1.93
CA LEU A 22 -2.76 -8.86 2.87
C LEU A 22 -2.62 -7.85 4.01
N VAL A 23 -1.43 -7.76 4.61
CA VAL A 23 -1.18 -6.83 5.71
C VAL A 23 -1.26 -5.37 5.24
N ALA A 24 -0.70 -5.05 4.08
CA ALA A 24 -0.79 -3.71 3.49
C ALA A 24 -2.23 -3.32 3.13
N SER A 25 -3.01 -4.25 2.59
CA SER A 25 -4.43 -4.03 2.27
C SER A 25 -5.25 -3.78 3.53
N LEU A 26 -5.06 -4.60 4.57
CA LEU A 26 -5.74 -4.41 5.86
C LEU A 26 -5.36 -3.06 6.49
N ILE A 27 -4.09 -2.68 6.46
CA ILE A 27 -3.63 -1.38 6.98
C ILE A 27 -4.25 -0.22 6.18
N GLY A 28 -4.30 -0.33 4.86
CA GLY A 28 -4.92 0.67 4.00
C GLY A 28 -6.40 0.89 4.34
N ILE A 29 -7.16 -0.20 4.43
CA ILE A 29 -8.58 -0.17 4.80
C ILE A 29 -8.75 0.34 6.24
N PHE A 30 -7.87 -0.06 7.15
CA PHE A 30 -7.96 0.31 8.57
C PHE A 30 -7.67 1.79 8.81
N ILE A 31 -6.64 2.35 8.17
CA ILE A 31 -6.33 3.78 8.22
C ILE A 31 -7.48 4.58 7.62
N GLU A 32 -8.03 4.14 6.48
CA GLU A 32 -9.15 4.79 5.81
C GLU A 32 -10.42 4.77 6.68
N TYR A 33 -10.67 3.66 7.40
CA TYR A 33 -11.75 3.53 8.38
C TYR A 33 -11.55 4.42 9.62
N LEU A 34 -10.32 4.53 10.13
CA LEU A 34 -10.02 5.30 11.34
C LEU A 34 -10.15 6.82 11.12
N LEU A 35 -9.73 7.30 9.95
CA LEU A 35 -9.76 8.72 9.59
C LEU A 35 -11.15 9.17 9.13
N ASN A 36 -11.85 8.34 8.36
CA ASN A 36 -13.01 8.80 7.62
C ASN A 36 -14.32 8.14 8.04
N ARG A 37 -14.28 7.05 8.83
CA ARG A 37 -15.41 6.30 9.39
C ARG A 37 -16.52 5.91 8.38
N ASP A 38 -16.23 6.01 7.07
CA ASP A 38 -17.20 5.94 5.98
C ASP A 38 -16.52 5.28 4.76
N PHE A 39 -16.95 4.06 4.43
CA PHE A 39 -16.27 3.16 3.48
C PHE A 39 -16.46 3.54 2.00
N LEU A 40 -17.42 4.40 1.66
CA LEU A 40 -17.90 4.52 0.27
C LEU A 40 -17.63 5.87 -0.40
N ARG A 41 -17.43 6.95 0.35
CA ARG A 41 -17.36 8.31 -0.22
C ARG A 41 -15.96 8.92 -0.25
N SER A 42 -15.01 8.41 0.54
CA SER A 42 -13.69 9.03 0.73
C SER A 42 -12.53 8.28 0.05
N GLY A 43 -12.67 6.98 -0.21
CA GLY A 43 -11.65 6.19 -0.91
C GLY A 43 -11.33 6.76 -2.30
N PHE A 44 -12.31 7.37 -2.97
CA PHE A 44 -12.12 8.08 -4.25
C PHE A 44 -11.27 9.33 -4.13
N GLY A 45 -11.39 10.10 -3.04
CA GLY A 45 -10.61 11.33 -2.84
C GLY A 45 -9.14 11.03 -2.62
N VAL A 46 -8.85 10.04 -1.77
CA VAL A 46 -7.47 9.62 -1.47
C VAL A 46 -6.81 8.96 -2.69
N THR A 47 -7.51 8.06 -3.38
CA THR A 47 -6.98 7.48 -4.63
C THR A 47 -6.75 8.55 -5.70
N LEU A 48 -7.65 9.52 -5.88
CA LEU A 48 -7.47 10.61 -6.85
C LEU A 48 -6.22 11.46 -6.51
N ILE A 49 -6.02 11.80 -5.23
CA ILE A 49 -4.85 12.58 -4.78
C ILE A 49 -3.56 11.77 -5.00
N LEU A 50 -3.55 10.47 -4.72
CA LEU A 50 -2.39 9.60 -4.94
C LEU A 50 -2.06 9.45 -6.44
N ILE A 51 -3.07 9.32 -7.30
CA ILE A 51 -2.90 9.26 -8.76
C ILE A 51 -2.32 10.58 -9.28
N ILE A 52 -2.86 11.72 -8.86
CA ILE A 52 -2.34 13.04 -9.25
C ILE A 52 -0.91 13.22 -8.75
N GLY A 53 -0.60 12.82 -7.52
CA GLY A 53 0.75 12.85 -6.95
C GLY A 53 1.75 12.02 -7.75
N GLN A 54 1.37 10.79 -8.13
CA GLN A 54 2.21 9.93 -8.96
C GLN A 54 2.46 10.53 -10.35
N ILE A 55 1.45 11.11 -10.99
CA ILE A 55 1.61 11.78 -12.30
C ILE A 55 2.62 12.94 -12.22
N VAL A 56 2.53 13.76 -11.17
CA VAL A 56 3.46 14.88 -10.96
C VAL A 56 4.88 14.40 -10.74
N VAL A 57 5.07 13.38 -9.91
CA VAL A 57 6.40 12.78 -9.65
C VAL A 57 7.01 12.20 -10.92
N VAL A 58 6.25 11.44 -11.71
CA VAL A 58 6.73 10.85 -12.98
C VAL A 58 7.11 11.95 -13.98
N LYS A 59 6.28 13.00 -14.11
CA LYS A 59 6.56 14.13 -15.00
C LYS A 59 7.83 14.88 -14.59
N LYS A 60 8.10 14.99 -13.29
CA LYS A 60 9.27 15.67 -12.73
C LYS A 60 10.56 14.84 -12.83
N ASN A 61 10.47 13.50 -12.87
CA ASN A 61 11.62 12.60 -13.05
C ASN A 61 11.99 12.33 -14.51
N LYS A 62 11.14 12.73 -15.47
CA LYS A 62 11.44 12.66 -16.92
C LYS A 62 12.11 13.91 -17.50
N LYS A 63 12.39 14.92 -16.66
CA LYS A 63 13.04 16.18 -17.03
C LYS A 63 14.36 16.30 -16.29
#